data_AF-A0A7C2PGE4-F1
#
_entry.id   AF-A0A7C2PGE4-F1
#
_cell.length_a   1.000
_cell.length_b   1.000
_cell.length_c   1.000
_cell.angle_alpha   90.00
_cell.angle_beta   90.00
_cell.angle_gamma   90.00
#
_symmetry.space_group_name_H-M   'P 1'
#
loop_
_entity.id
_entity.type
_entity.pdbx_description
1 polymer ?
#
loop_
_entity_poly.entity_id
_entity_poly.type
_entity_poly.pdbx_seq_one_letter_code
_entity_poly.pdbx_strand_id
1 'polypeptide(L)'
;MEKNFYPEKKILKIRRLRLCPEKRFSVFKDEYHPQVKKDLKKIALSIQEKIKTEHIPKILENPERTQQLTSNFSGIYSYHFRMKKTDYRICYIIDNNNEIVHILTIGKRENMYDVLKRRFSY
;
A
#
# COMPACT_ATOMS: atom_id res chain seq x y z
N MET A 1 24.22 43.06 8.65
CA MET A 1 24.34 42.24 7.43
C MET A 1 23.06 41.43 7.29
N GLU A 2 22.48 41.45 6.09
CA GLU A 2 21.34 40.65 5.53
C GLU A 2 20.07 40.52 6.40
N LYS A 3 18.97 41.28 6.18
CA LYS A 3 18.06 41.43 5.02
C LYS A 3 17.48 40.13 4.43
N ASN A 4 16.23 39.88 4.84
CA ASN A 4 15.08 39.32 4.09
C ASN A 4 15.17 37.83 3.71
N PHE A 5 14.10 37.02 3.69
CA PHE A 5 12.99 37.16 2.73
C PHE A 5 11.91 36.07 3.00
N TYR A 6 10.68 36.49 3.34
CA TYR A 6 9.35 35.93 2.93
C TYR A 6 8.42 35.24 3.96
N PRO A 7 7.08 35.40 3.83
CA PRO A 7 6.29 36.12 4.84
C PRO A 7 5.25 35.26 5.58
N GLU A 8 4.90 35.71 6.79
CA GLU A 8 3.63 35.37 7.42
C GLU A 8 2.48 36.06 6.66
N LYS A 9 1.50 35.27 6.18
CA LYS A 9 0.04 35.50 6.26
C LYS A 9 -0.72 34.67 5.21
N LYS A 10 -1.35 33.59 5.66
CA LYS A 10 -2.81 33.40 5.47
C LYS A 10 -3.34 32.32 6.41
N ILE A 11 -3.94 32.79 7.48
CA ILE A 11 -4.82 32.06 8.38
C ILE A 11 -6.02 31.56 7.54
N LEU A 12 -6.13 30.24 7.36
CA LEU A 12 -7.40 29.59 7.05
C LEU A 12 -7.79 28.70 8.23
N LYS A 13 -8.54 29.37 9.11
CA LYS A 13 -9.22 28.93 10.31
C LYS A 13 -10.20 27.79 9.97
N ILE A 14 -9.81 26.53 10.19
CA ILE A 14 -10.76 25.41 10.19
C ILE A 14 -10.48 24.46 11.36
N ARG A 15 -11.36 24.57 12.36
CA ARG A 15 -11.79 23.57 13.36
C ARG A 15 -10.74 22.63 13.96
N ARG A 16 -10.31 23.00 15.18
CA ARG A 16 -10.38 22.21 16.42
C ARG A 16 -10.86 20.75 16.23
N LEU A 17 -10.01 19.87 15.71
CA LEU A 17 -10.08 18.45 16.02
C LEU A 17 -9.02 18.18 17.08
N ARG A 18 -9.42 17.53 18.16
CA ARG A 18 -8.53 16.93 19.15
C ARG A 18 -7.41 16.20 18.41
N LEU A 19 -6.21 16.74 18.43
CA LEU A 19 -5.01 15.98 18.12
C LEU A 19 -4.87 14.99 19.26
N CYS A 20 -5.31 13.75 19.03
CA CYS A 20 -4.97 12.63 19.87
C CYS A 20 -3.44 12.56 19.93
N PRO A 21 -2.84 12.54 21.13
CA PRO A 21 -1.41 12.47 21.27
C PRO A 21 -0.95 11.07 20.83
N GLU A 22 0.19 11.03 20.12
CA GLU A 22 0.95 9.81 19.79
C GLU A 22 0.35 8.86 18.74
N LYS A 23 0.22 9.34 17.50
CA LYS A 23 0.37 8.42 16.36
C LYS A 23 1.86 8.08 16.25
N ARG A 24 2.31 7.06 16.98
CA ARG A 24 3.56 6.37 16.65
C ARG A 24 3.46 6.02 15.16
N PHE A 25 4.37 6.54 14.35
CA PHE A 25 4.61 6.03 13.02
C PHE A 25 5.24 4.64 13.18
N SER A 26 4.45 3.66 13.61
CA SER A 26 4.83 2.26 13.52
C SER A 26 4.77 1.91 12.04
N VAL A 27 5.94 1.84 11.40
CA VAL A 27 6.01 1.31 10.04
C VAL A 27 5.68 -0.18 10.16
N PHE A 28 4.59 -0.62 9.53
CA PHE A 28 4.22 -2.03 9.50
C PHE A 28 5.37 -2.86 8.90
N LYS A 29 5.53 -4.10 9.32
CA LYS A 29 6.46 -5.05 8.69
C LYS A 29 5.82 -5.67 7.46
N ASP A 30 6.59 -5.94 6.40
CA ASP A 30 6.12 -6.67 5.23
C ASP A 30 6.43 -8.17 5.31
N GLU A 31 5.39 -9.00 5.19
CA GLU A 31 5.53 -10.43 5.00
C GLU A 31 4.97 -10.85 3.65
N TYR A 32 5.60 -11.81 2.99
CA TYR A 32 5.22 -12.23 1.65
C TYR A 32 4.72 -13.66 1.64
N HIS A 33 3.55 -13.88 1.05
CA HIS A 33 3.10 -15.23 0.75
C HIS A 33 4.14 -15.94 -0.15
N PRO A 34 4.45 -17.24 0.06
CA PRO A 34 5.54 -17.93 -0.64
C PRO A 34 5.48 -17.85 -2.17
N GLN A 35 4.27 -17.75 -2.72
CA GLN A 35 4.04 -17.66 -4.16
C GLN A 35 4.28 -16.25 -4.74
N VAL A 36 4.37 -15.19 -3.93
CA VAL A 36 4.65 -13.83 -4.41
C VAL A 36 5.99 -13.76 -5.11
N LYS A 37 6.97 -14.57 -4.69
CA LYS A 37 8.25 -14.71 -5.40
C LYS A 37 8.06 -15.16 -6.85
N LYS A 38 7.08 -16.04 -7.13
CA LYS A 38 6.75 -16.47 -8.49
C LYS A 38 6.04 -15.36 -9.27
N ASP A 39 5.24 -14.54 -8.60
CA ASP A 39 4.53 -13.44 -9.23
C ASP A 39 5.49 -12.33 -9.65
N LEU A 40 6.41 -11.93 -8.77
CA LEU A 40 7.45 -10.94 -9.06
C LEU A 40 8.33 -11.38 -10.24
N LYS A 41 8.67 -12.68 -10.35
CA LYS A 41 9.44 -13.21 -11.49
C LYS A 41 8.76 -13.00 -12.85
N LYS A 42 7.43 -12.86 -12.91
CA LYS A 42 6.68 -12.59 -14.15
C LYS A 42 6.68 -11.11 -14.53
N ILE A 43 7.19 -10.25 -13.67
CA ILE A 43 7.22 -8.80 -13.83
C ILE A 43 8.65 -8.39 -14.22
N ALA A 44 8.81 -7.38 -15.07
CA ALA A 44 10.13 -6.87 -15.44
C ALA A 44 10.90 -6.34 -14.21
N LEU A 45 12.21 -6.54 -14.16
CA LEU A 45 13.06 -6.18 -13.02
C LEU A 45 12.91 -4.71 -12.59
N SER A 46 12.88 -3.78 -13.56
CA SER A 46 12.68 -2.34 -13.28
C SER A 46 11.36 -2.01 -12.58
N ILE A 47 10.31 -2.81 -12.83
CA ILE A 47 9.02 -2.65 -12.16
C ILE A 47 9.07 -3.28 -10.77
N GLN A 48 9.75 -4.43 -10.61
CA GLN A 48 9.95 -5.05 -9.31
C GLN A 48 10.70 -4.12 -8.33
N GLU A 49 11.72 -3.42 -8.82
CA GLU A 49 12.46 -2.43 -8.04
C GLU A 49 11.54 -1.31 -7.56
N LYS A 50 10.75 -0.71 -8.46
CA LYS A 50 9.77 0.32 -8.07
C LYS A 50 8.73 -0.17 -7.08
N ILE A 51 8.26 -1.41 -7.24
CA ILE A 51 7.33 -2.01 -6.28
C ILE A 51 7.95 -1.99 -4.89
N LYS A 52 9.20 -2.45 -4.75
CA LYS A 52 9.90 -2.53 -3.47
C LYS A 52 10.27 -1.17 -2.90
N THR A 53 10.73 -0.23 -3.74
CA THR A 53 11.28 1.06 -3.26
C THR A 53 10.21 2.13 -3.10
N GLU A 54 9.13 2.11 -3.89
CA GLU A 54 8.12 3.17 -3.88
C GLU A 54 6.75 2.68 -3.36
N HIS A 55 6.30 1.49 -3.75
CA HIS A 55 4.91 1.08 -3.50
C HIS A 55 4.72 0.32 -2.18
N ILE A 56 5.62 -0.61 -1.85
CA ILE A 56 5.57 -1.34 -0.56
C ILE A 56 5.69 -0.35 0.61
N PRO A 57 6.65 0.60 0.65
CA PRO A 57 6.74 1.56 1.76
C PRO A 57 5.48 2.39 1.94
N LYS A 58 4.82 2.81 0.84
CA LYS A 58 3.54 3.54 0.90
C LYS A 58 2.41 2.71 1.49
N ILE A 59 2.40 1.40 1.24
CA ILE A 59 1.45 0.48 1.85
C ILE A 59 1.76 0.35 3.34
N LEU A 60 3.02 0.16 3.73
CA LEU A 60 3.43 0.00 5.13
C LEU A 60 3.22 1.26 5.97
N GLU A 61 3.32 2.44 5.38
CA GLU A 61 3.07 3.71 6.07
C GLU A 61 1.58 3.90 6.41
N ASN A 62 0.68 3.44 5.53
CA ASN A 62 -0.76 3.58 5.75
C ASN A 62 -1.57 2.50 5.01
N PRO A 63 -1.59 1.27 5.54
CA PRO A 63 -2.15 0.13 4.82
C PRO A 63 -3.69 0.19 4.73
N GLU A 64 -4.35 0.88 5.65
CA GLU A 64 -5.82 1.00 5.67
C GLU A 64 -6.36 2.00 4.64
N ARG A 65 -5.49 2.84 4.05
CA ARG A 65 -5.91 3.87 3.08
C ARG A 65 -6.33 3.30 1.72
N THR A 66 -6.08 2.02 1.47
CA THR A 66 -6.35 1.40 0.16
C THR A 66 -7.75 0.79 0.10
N GLN A 67 -8.18 0.43 -1.11
CA GLN A 67 -9.51 -0.10 -1.32
C GLN A 67 -9.59 -1.55 -0.84
N GLN A 68 -10.51 -1.82 0.08
CA GLN A 68 -10.85 -3.19 0.46
C GLN A 68 -11.63 -3.88 -0.67
N LEU A 69 -11.29 -5.14 -0.94
CA LEU A 69 -12.07 -6.00 -1.83
C LEU A 69 -13.38 -6.38 -1.14
N THR A 70 -14.46 -6.41 -1.92
CA THR A 70 -15.80 -6.76 -1.46
C THR A 70 -16.12 -8.23 -1.73
N SER A 71 -17.29 -8.69 -1.24
CA SER A 71 -17.80 -10.06 -1.44
C SER A 71 -16.88 -11.12 -0.82
N ASN A 72 -16.59 -12.22 -1.52
CA ASN A 72 -15.82 -13.38 -1.02
C ASN A 72 -14.35 -13.06 -0.66
N PHE A 73 -13.89 -11.82 -0.86
CA PHE A 73 -12.54 -11.37 -0.52
C PHE A 73 -12.54 -10.26 0.53
N SER A 74 -13.62 -10.15 1.33
CA SER A 74 -13.68 -9.23 2.46
C SER A 74 -12.48 -9.41 3.38
N GLY A 75 -11.86 -8.31 3.80
CA GLY A 75 -10.62 -8.35 4.60
C GLY A 75 -9.34 -8.21 3.78
N ILE A 76 -9.39 -8.42 2.45
CA ILE A 76 -8.24 -8.22 1.57
C ILE A 76 -8.25 -6.79 1.03
N TYR A 77 -7.12 -6.10 1.18
CA TYR A 77 -6.87 -4.78 0.64
C TYR A 77 -6.23 -4.88 -0.75
N SER A 78 -6.52 -3.91 -1.62
CA SER A 78 -6.01 -3.85 -3.00
C SER A 78 -5.43 -2.47 -3.28
N TYR A 79 -4.11 -2.39 -3.36
CA TYR A 79 -3.39 -1.21 -3.79
C TYR A 79 -3.24 -1.18 -5.31
N HIS A 80 -3.62 -0.08 -5.95
CA HIS A 80 -3.57 0.08 -7.39
C HIS A 80 -2.46 1.06 -7.79
N PHE A 81 -1.68 0.69 -8.81
CA PHE A 81 -0.74 1.61 -9.44
C PHE A 81 -0.58 1.31 -10.93
N ARG A 82 -0.21 2.33 -11.70
CA ARG A 82 -0.03 2.21 -13.15
C ARG A 82 1.43 2.43 -13.49
N MET A 83 1.98 1.54 -14.31
CA MET A 83 3.32 1.70 -14.86
C MET A 83 3.31 1.52 -16.36
N LYS A 84 3.86 2.52 -17.07
CA LYS A 84 3.80 2.61 -18.53
C LYS A 84 2.34 2.55 -19.01
N LYS A 85 1.92 1.45 -19.61
CA LYS A 85 0.55 1.22 -20.13
C LYS A 85 -0.16 0.05 -19.43
N THR A 86 0.39 -0.43 -18.30
CA THR A 86 -0.15 -1.60 -17.59
C THR A 86 -0.55 -1.22 -16.17
N ASP A 87 -1.75 -1.65 -15.79
CA ASP A 87 -2.27 -1.50 -14.43
C ASP A 87 -1.88 -2.70 -13.58
N TYR A 88 -1.25 -2.41 -12.46
CA TYR A 88 -0.77 -3.38 -11.49
C TYR A 88 -1.57 -3.26 -10.18
N ARG A 89 -1.62 -4.36 -9.45
CA ARG A 89 -2.29 -4.47 -8.17
C ARG A 89 -1.43 -5.26 -7.18
N ILE A 90 -1.46 -4.81 -5.94
CA ILE A 90 -0.87 -5.49 -4.78
C ILE A 90 -2.02 -5.79 -3.83
N CYS A 91 -2.27 -7.08 -3.59
CA CYS A 91 -3.27 -7.50 -2.61
C CYS A 91 -2.60 -7.93 -1.32
N TYR A 92 -3.14 -7.49 -0.20
CA TYR A 92 -2.58 -7.77 1.12
C TYR A 92 -3.66 -7.81 2.19
N ILE A 93 -3.30 -8.36 3.36
CA ILE A 93 -4.10 -8.31 4.59
C ILE A 93 -3.27 -7.59 5.66
N ILE A 94 -3.96 -7.00 6.62
CA ILE A 94 -3.35 -6.24 7.70
C ILE A 94 -3.57 -7.02 8.99
N ASP A 95 -2.49 -7.39 9.66
CA ASP A 95 -2.51 -7.88 11.03
C ASP A 95 -2.15 -6.72 11.96
N ASN A 96 -3.20 -6.08 12.50
CA ASN A 96 -3.06 -4.97 13.43
C ASN A 96 -2.49 -5.39 14.80
N ASN A 97 -2.55 -6.68 15.17
CA ASN A 97 -2.03 -7.15 16.45
C ASN A 97 -0.49 -7.23 16.42
N ASN A 98 0.05 -7.67 15.28
CA ASN A 98 1.49 -7.83 15.10
C ASN A 98 2.15 -6.68 14.32
N GLU A 99 1.36 -5.70 13.87
CA GLU A 99 1.78 -4.62 12.97
C GLU A 99 2.43 -5.17 11.68
N ILE A 100 1.82 -6.22 11.09
CA ILE A 100 2.31 -6.90 9.89
C ILE A 100 1.33 -6.70 8.73
N VAL A 101 1.87 -6.42 7.55
CA VAL A 101 1.15 -6.46 6.28
C VAL A 101 1.56 -7.71 5.53
N HIS A 102 0.66 -8.68 5.40
CA HIS A 102 0.92 -9.88 4.61
C HIS A 102 0.52 -9.65 3.16
N ILE A 103 1.52 -9.52 2.30
CA ILE A 103 1.38 -9.40 0.85
C ILE A 103 0.99 -10.77 0.27
N LEU A 104 -0.22 -10.84 -0.27
CA LEU A 104 -0.81 -12.08 -0.79
C LEU A 104 -0.44 -12.32 -2.26
N THR A 105 -0.48 -11.28 -3.09
CA THR A 105 -0.19 -11.34 -4.54
C THR A 105 0.20 -9.98 -5.09
N ILE A 106 1.07 -9.98 -6.12
CA ILE A 106 1.52 -8.79 -6.84
C ILE A 106 1.43 -9.10 -8.33
N GLY A 107 0.67 -8.32 -9.11
CA GLY A 107 0.56 -8.63 -10.53
C GLY A 107 -0.25 -7.63 -11.33
N LYS A 108 -0.45 -7.95 -12.61
CA LYS A 108 -1.33 -7.17 -13.49
C LYS A 108 -2.79 -7.37 -13.09
N ARG A 109 -3.62 -6.33 -13.30
CA ARG A 109 -5.07 -6.36 -12.98
C ARG A 109 -5.79 -7.58 -13.55
N GLU A 110 -5.49 -7.92 -14.80
CA GLU A 110 -6.12 -8.97 -15.60
C GLU A 110 -6.10 -10.37 -14.97
N ASN A 111 -5.05 -10.70 -14.20
CA ASN A 111 -4.90 -12.05 -13.62
C ASN A 111 -5.18 -12.12 -12.11
N MET A 112 -5.66 -11.03 -11.50
CA MET A 112 -5.67 -10.91 -10.04
C MET A 112 -6.68 -11.84 -9.36
N TYR A 113 -7.93 -11.84 -9.83
CA TYR A 113 -9.00 -12.61 -9.20
C TYR A 113 -8.78 -14.12 -9.33
N ASP A 114 -8.27 -14.58 -10.47
CA ASP A 114 -7.96 -16.00 -10.69
C ASP A 114 -6.84 -16.48 -9.78
N VAL A 115 -5.82 -15.64 -9.54
CA VAL A 115 -4.74 -15.97 -8.60
C VAL A 115 -5.28 -16.04 -7.17
N LEU A 116 -6.14 -15.09 -6.77
CA LEU A 116 -6.75 -15.10 -5.43
C LEU A 116 -7.64 -16.34 -5.22
N LYS A 117 -8.50 -16.69 -6.19
CA LYS A 117 -9.36 -17.90 -6.12
C LYS A 117 -8.54 -19.17 -5.97
N ARG A 118 -7.45 -19.32 -6.73
CA ARG A 118 -6.57 -20.50 -6.65
C ARG A 118 -5.84 -20.61 -5.32
N ARG A 119 -5.51 -19.49 -4.68
CA ARG A 119 -4.75 -19.47 -3.42
C ARG A 119 -5.63 -19.65 -2.19
N PHE A 120 -6.82 -19.05 -2.21
CA PHE A 120 -7.65 -18.92 -1.02
C PHE A 120 -8.96 -19.69 -1.10
N SER A 121 -9.27 -20.39 -2.21
CA SER A 121 -10.49 -21.21 -2.45
C SER A 121 -11.59 -20.93 -1.44
N TYR A 122 -12.25 -19.79 -1.63
CA TYR A 122 -13.49 -19.45 -0.93
C TYR A 122 -14.68 -20.11 -1.62
#